data_AF-Q9RK41-F1
#
_entry.id   AF-Q9RK41-F1
#
_cell.length_a   1.000
_cell.length_b   1.000
_cell.length_c   1.000
_cell.angle_alpha   90.00
_cell.angle_beta   90.00
_cell.angle_gamma   90.00
#
_symmetry.space_group_name_H-M   'P 1'
#
loop_
_entity.id
_entity.type
_entity.pdbx_description
1 polymer ?
#
loop_
_entity_poly.entity_id
_entity_poly.type
_entity_poly.pdbx_seq_one_letter_code
_entity_poly.pdbx_strand_id
1 'polypeptide(L)'
;MRAAASQSATRACWNSTAGAWAGTRFRLRSGKALGTDRKEVAVRFRSVPHLPFGQDQDVRPNVLRFGLEPESLSVDLTATGSRPETLTQLSLTARMDTPDLPAYGRLLLDVLRGDPALSIRGDEAEEAWRVVEPVLSAWERGLVPLEEYPAGSDGPPPRHATPERRDDLLHEESVMRAE
;
A
#
# COMPACT_ATOMS: atom_id res chain seq x y z
N MET A 1 33.84 1.94 -11.71
CA MET A 1 33.38 0.60 -11.28
C MET A 1 31.99 0.79 -10.65
N ARG A 2 30.92 0.69 -11.44
CA ARG A 2 29.55 0.87 -10.93
C ARG A 2 29.12 -0.45 -10.29
N ALA A 3 28.91 -0.46 -8.99
CA ALA A 3 28.22 -1.56 -8.34
C ALA A 3 26.83 -1.67 -8.97
N ALA A 4 26.57 -2.75 -9.70
CA ALA A 4 25.22 -3.17 -10.08
C ALA A 4 24.53 -3.64 -8.79
N ALA A 5 24.11 -2.70 -7.95
CA ALA A 5 23.18 -3.01 -6.88
C ALA A 5 21.91 -3.51 -7.57
N SER A 6 21.52 -4.76 -7.31
CA SER A 6 20.24 -5.31 -7.74
C SER A 6 19.12 -4.43 -7.19
N GLN A 7 18.68 -3.46 -8.00
CA GLN A 7 17.59 -2.54 -7.73
C GLN A 7 16.32 -3.22 -8.22
N SER A 8 15.89 -4.25 -7.50
CA SER A 8 14.67 -4.98 -7.80
C SER A 8 13.49 -4.25 -7.14
N ALA A 9 12.70 -3.56 -7.95
CA ALA A 9 11.35 -3.14 -7.59
C ALA A 9 10.36 -4.12 -8.21
N THR A 10 9.56 -4.77 -7.38
CA THR A 10 8.50 -5.68 -7.82
C THR A 10 7.16 -4.97 -7.67
N ARG A 11 6.39 -4.93 -8.76
CA ARG A 11 5.01 -4.47 -8.78
C ARG A 11 4.15 -5.60 -9.33
N ALA A 12 3.18 -6.05 -8.55
CA ALA A 12 2.15 -6.98 -8.98
C ALA A 12 0.77 -6.32 -8.85
N CYS A 13 -0.12 -6.60 -9.79
CA CYS A 13 -1.47 -6.07 -9.79
C CYS A 13 -2.41 -7.11 -10.37
N TRP A 14 -3.50 -7.40 -9.65
CA TRP A 14 -4.52 -8.34 -10.11
C TRP A 14 -5.91 -7.88 -9.66
N ASN A 15 -6.94 -8.37 -10.35
CA ASN A 15 -8.32 -8.15 -9.95
C ASN A 15 -8.83 -9.43 -9.28
N SER A 16 -9.52 -9.30 -8.15
CA SER A 16 -10.21 -10.42 -7.52
C SER A 16 -11.59 -10.61 -8.12
N THR A 17 -11.97 -11.87 -8.33
CA THR A 17 -13.32 -12.29 -8.75
C THR A 17 -14.06 -13.01 -7.62
N ALA A 18 -13.43 -13.16 -6.45
CA ALA A 18 -13.94 -14.01 -5.38
C ALA A 18 -14.82 -13.23 -4.38
N GLY A 19 -16.05 -13.70 -4.18
CA GLY A 19 -16.94 -13.29 -3.07
C GLY A 19 -17.05 -11.78 -2.87
N ALA A 20 -16.86 -11.33 -1.62
CA ALA A 20 -16.92 -9.91 -1.23
C ALA A 20 -15.85 -9.02 -1.90
N TRP A 21 -14.83 -9.64 -2.51
CA TRP A 21 -13.74 -8.94 -3.18
C TRP A 21 -13.90 -8.89 -4.70
N ALA A 22 -15.03 -9.38 -5.24
CA ALA A 22 -15.30 -9.34 -6.67
C ALA A 22 -15.25 -7.90 -7.22
N GLY A 23 -14.37 -7.69 -8.19
CA GLY A 23 -14.13 -6.37 -8.80
C GLY A 23 -13.17 -5.47 -8.03
N THR A 24 -12.57 -5.94 -6.93
CA THR A 24 -11.52 -5.21 -6.22
C THR A 24 -10.15 -5.50 -6.84
N ARG A 25 -9.37 -4.45 -7.06
CA ARG A 25 -7.99 -4.53 -7.55
C ARG A 25 -7.02 -4.55 -6.38
N PHE A 26 -6.17 -5.56 -6.34
CA PHE A 26 -5.06 -5.64 -5.40
C PHE A 26 -3.78 -5.22 -6.11
N ARG A 27 -2.98 -4.38 -5.45
CA ARG A 27 -1.66 -3.93 -5.91
C ARG A 27 -0.64 -4.16 -4.82
N LEU A 28 0.39 -4.93 -5.14
CA LEU A 28 1.55 -5.11 -4.29
C LEU A 28 2.74 -4.37 -4.92
N ARG A 29 3.44 -3.58 -4.11
CA ARG A 29 4.68 -2.91 -4.49
C ARG A 29 5.71 -3.13 -3.40
N SER A 30 6.88 -3.61 -3.79
CA SER A 30 8.06 -3.69 -2.93
C SER A 30 9.28 -3.25 -3.75
N GLY A 31 10.28 -2.68 -3.10
CA GLY A 31 11.49 -2.26 -3.78
C GLY A 31 12.57 -1.85 -2.79
N LYS A 32 13.82 -1.87 -3.25
CA LYS A 32 14.98 -1.41 -2.48
C LYS A 32 15.48 -0.07 -3.04
N ALA A 33 16.20 0.70 -2.22
CA ALA A 33 16.77 1.98 -2.62
C ALA A 33 15.74 2.95 -3.23
N LEU A 34 14.52 2.94 -2.70
CA LEU A 34 13.49 3.92 -3.05
C LEU A 34 13.75 5.23 -2.30
N GLY A 35 13.22 6.34 -2.81
CA GLY A 35 13.39 7.68 -2.23
C GLY A 35 12.77 7.85 -0.85
N THR A 36 11.75 7.05 -0.52
CA THR A 36 11.06 7.11 0.76
C THR A 36 10.81 5.69 1.26
N ASP A 37 11.18 5.43 2.52
CA ASP A 37 10.81 4.19 3.19
C ASP A 37 9.31 4.19 3.49
N ARG A 38 8.62 3.13 3.10
CA ARG A 38 7.17 3.05 3.19
C ARG A 38 6.71 1.61 3.34
N LYS A 39 6.14 1.31 4.51
CA LYS A 39 5.50 0.03 4.81
C LYS A 39 4.05 0.32 5.19
N GLU A 40 3.15 0.21 4.22
CA GLU A 40 1.73 0.52 4.41
C GLU A 40 0.82 -0.42 3.64
N VAL A 41 -0.41 -0.56 4.14
CA VAL A 41 -1.55 -1.11 3.41
C VAL A 41 -2.55 0.03 3.21
N ALA A 42 -2.85 0.38 1.96
CA ALA A 42 -3.80 1.44 1.63
C ALA A 42 -5.05 0.88 0.94
N VAL A 43 -6.21 1.06 1.55
CA VAL A 43 -7.52 0.72 1.01
C VAL A 43 -8.16 1.98 0.43
N ARG A 44 -8.33 2.00 -0.90
CA ARG A 44 -8.98 3.11 -1.61
C ARG A 44 -10.44 2.77 -1.85
N PHE A 45 -11.35 3.58 -1.34
CA PHE A 45 -12.77 3.41 -1.55
C PHE A 45 -13.18 3.88 -2.95
N ARG A 46 -14.26 3.31 -3.48
CA ARG A 46 -14.85 3.78 -4.73
C ARG A 46 -15.35 5.22 -4.54
N SER A 47 -15.27 6.02 -5.60
CA SER A 47 -15.84 7.37 -5.59
C SER A 47 -17.33 7.31 -5.26
N VAL A 48 -17.79 8.28 -4.47
CA VAL A 48 -19.20 8.37 -4.07
C VAL A 48 -20.06 8.62 -5.32
N PRO A 49 -21.09 7.81 -5.61
CA PRO A 49 -21.90 7.94 -6.83
C PRO A 49 -22.68 9.26 -6.93
N HIS A 50 -22.99 9.88 -5.79
CA HIS A 50 -23.81 11.08 -5.71
C HIS A 50 -23.04 12.18 -4.97
N LEU A 51 -22.58 13.18 -5.73
CA LEU A 51 -22.07 14.42 -5.15
C LEU A 51 -23.26 15.37 -4.96
N PRO A 52 -23.50 15.90 -3.75
CA PRO A 52 -24.63 16.80 -3.50
C PRO A 52 -24.57 18.12 -4.29
N PHE A 53 -23.42 18.50 -4.86
CA PHE A 53 -23.18 19.80 -5.50
C PHE A 53 -22.57 19.74 -6.91
N GLY A 54 -23.01 18.77 -7.73
CA GLY A 54 -22.64 18.68 -9.16
C GLY A 54 -21.42 17.80 -9.45
N GLN A 55 -21.32 17.33 -10.71
CA GLN A 55 -20.37 16.29 -11.15
C GLN A 55 -18.95 16.79 -11.47
N ASP A 56 -18.70 18.10 -11.40
CA ASP A 56 -17.44 18.72 -11.88
C ASP A 56 -16.39 18.97 -10.79
N GLN A 57 -16.64 18.55 -9.54
CA GLN A 57 -15.62 18.65 -8.50
C GLN A 57 -14.67 17.43 -8.55
N ASP A 58 -13.36 17.70 -8.60
CA ASP A 58 -12.33 16.67 -8.45
C ASP A 58 -12.35 16.12 -7.01
N VAL A 59 -13.25 15.17 -6.76
CA VAL A 59 -13.36 14.54 -5.43
C VAL A 59 -12.33 13.45 -5.29
N ARG A 60 -11.39 13.65 -4.37
CA ARG A 60 -10.41 12.63 -4.02
C ARG A 60 -11.13 11.43 -3.37
N PRO A 61 -10.76 10.19 -3.74
CA PRO A 61 -11.33 9.01 -3.11
C PRO A 61 -10.94 8.97 -1.63
N ASN A 62 -11.85 8.48 -0.79
CA ASN A 62 -11.52 8.21 0.61
C ASN A 62 -10.45 7.11 0.68
N VAL A 63 -9.53 7.22 1.63
CA VAL A 63 -8.45 6.25 1.82
C VAL A 63 -8.33 5.87 3.29
N LEU A 64 -8.30 4.57 3.57
CA LEU A 64 -7.93 4.01 4.87
C LEU A 64 -6.53 3.42 4.75
N ARG A 65 -5.60 3.85 5.61
CA ARG A 65 -4.21 3.41 5.60
C ARG A 65 -3.83 2.78 6.92
N PHE A 66 -3.15 1.66 6.82
CA PHE A 66 -2.46 1.00 7.93
C PHE A 66 -0.97 1.17 7.69
N GLY A 67 -0.31 2.03 8.47
CA GLY A 67 1.14 2.08 8.54
C GLY A 67 1.65 0.91 9.37
N LEU A 68 2.63 0.18 8.84
CA LEU A 68 3.20 -1.01 9.48
C LEU A 68 4.46 -0.67 10.30
N GLU A 69 5.23 0.32 9.86
CA GLU A 69 6.42 0.79 10.58
C GLU A 69 6.72 2.23 10.17
N PRO A 70 6.47 3.23 11.04
CA PRO A 70 5.81 3.11 12.35
C PRO A 70 4.33 2.69 12.25
N GLU A 71 3.83 2.00 13.28
CA GLU A 71 2.44 1.56 13.33
C GLU A 71 1.47 2.75 13.44
N SER A 72 0.55 2.84 12.51
CA SER A 72 -0.44 3.91 12.47
C SER A 72 -1.70 3.51 11.71
N LEU A 73 -2.79 4.20 12.03
CA LEU A 73 -4.04 4.14 11.30
C LEU A 73 -4.37 5.55 10.83
N SER A 74 -4.51 5.75 9.51
CA SER A 74 -4.99 7.02 8.98
C SER A 74 -6.19 6.87 8.06
N VAL A 75 -7.05 7.88 8.10
CA VAL A 75 -8.31 7.93 7.38
C VAL A 75 -8.42 9.29 6.71
N ASP A 76 -8.34 9.29 5.39
CA ASP A 76 -8.55 10.44 4.52
C ASP A 76 -10.00 10.42 4.00
N LEU A 77 -10.81 11.41 4.37
CA LEU A 77 -12.22 11.51 4.03
C LEU A 77 -12.54 12.84 3.35
N THR A 78 -13.46 12.80 2.40
CA THR A 78 -14.11 14.01 1.88
C THR A 78 -15.30 14.38 2.75
N ALA A 79 -15.31 15.60 3.30
CA ALA A 79 -16.39 16.18 4.08
C ALA A 79 -16.89 17.50 3.46
N THR A 80 -18.07 17.95 3.87
CA THR A 80 -18.57 19.28 3.50
C THR A 80 -17.77 20.36 4.23
N GLY A 81 -17.32 21.37 3.48
CA GLY A 81 -16.59 22.51 3.99
C GLY A 81 -17.50 23.56 4.64
N SER A 82 -16.94 24.75 4.88
CA SER A 82 -17.64 25.85 5.55
C SER A 82 -18.81 26.42 4.76
N ARG A 83 -18.86 26.20 3.45
CA ARG A 83 -20.01 26.50 2.59
C ARG A 83 -20.64 25.19 2.13
N PRO A 84 -21.98 25.11 2.00
CA PRO A 84 -22.67 23.89 1.58
C PRO A 84 -22.02 23.25 0.35
N GLU A 85 -21.63 24.06 -0.63
CA GLU A 85 -21.15 23.61 -1.94
C GLU A 85 -19.66 23.27 -1.99
N THR A 86 -18.95 23.43 -0.87
CA THR A 86 -17.50 23.20 -0.79
C THR A 86 -17.20 21.82 -0.21
N LEU A 87 -16.19 21.16 -0.76
CA LEU A 87 -15.66 19.91 -0.24
C LEU A 87 -14.27 20.13 0.36
N THR A 88 -14.05 19.58 1.54
CA THR A 88 -12.78 19.62 2.27
C THR A 88 -12.28 18.20 2.48
N GLN A 89 -10.97 18.03 2.38
CA GLN A 89 -10.30 16.78 2.77
C GLN A 89 -9.98 16.83 4.25
N LEU A 90 -10.46 15.83 4.98
CA LEU A 90 -10.16 15.61 6.38
C LEU A 90 -9.21 14.42 6.49
N SER A 91 -8.12 14.57 7.22
CA SER A 91 -7.19 13.48 7.53
C SER A 91 -7.15 13.29 9.03
N LEU A 92 -7.48 12.07 9.49
CA LEU A 92 -7.32 11.67 10.88
C LEU A 92 -6.23 10.62 10.94
N THR A 93 -5.25 10.81 11.80
CA THR A 93 -4.15 9.86 12.00
C THR A 93 -4.03 9.54 13.48
N ALA A 94 -4.14 8.25 13.80
CA ALA A 94 -3.80 7.69 15.10
C ALA A 94 -2.46 6.96 14.97
N ARG A 95 -1.53 7.24 15.87
CA ARG A 95 -0.29 6.48 16.03
C ARG A 95 -0.50 5.46 17.14
N MET A 96 -0.03 4.24 16.92
CA MET A 96 -0.08 3.21 17.96
C MET A 96 1.18 3.31 18.82
N ASP A 97 1.04 2.95 20.09
CA ASP A 97 2.20 2.84 20.98
C ASP A 97 3.11 1.71 20.50
N THR A 98 4.41 1.88 20.71
CA THR A 98 5.38 0.83 20.41
C THR A 98 5.04 -0.42 21.21
N PRO A 99 4.94 -1.60 20.57
CA PRO A 99 4.64 -2.83 21.29
C PRO A 99 5.74 -3.15 22.31
N ASP A 100 5.34 -3.69 23.47
CA ASP A 100 6.26 -4.07 24.55
C ASP A 100 7.31 -5.11 24.12
N LEU A 101 6.94 -5.94 23.14
CA LEU A 101 7.80 -6.99 22.59
C LEU A 101 8.13 -6.69 21.13
N PRO A 102 9.39 -6.88 20.71
CA PRO A 102 9.71 -6.89 19.28
C PRO A 102 8.98 -8.04 18.58
N ALA A 103 8.81 -7.95 17.26
CA ALA A 103 8.04 -8.92 16.46
C ALA A 103 8.42 -10.39 16.76
N TYR A 104 9.71 -10.71 16.81
CA TYR A 104 10.17 -12.06 17.16
C TYR A 104 9.86 -12.46 18.61
N GLY A 105 9.92 -11.51 19.56
CA GLY A 105 9.54 -11.76 20.95
C GLY A 105 8.06 -12.11 21.06
N ARG A 106 7.20 -11.43 20.29
CA ARG A 106 5.78 -11.74 20.22
C ARG A 106 5.52 -13.14 19.62
N LEU A 107 6.15 -13.45 18.48
CA LEU A 107 6.01 -14.77 17.85
C LEU A 107 6.43 -15.92 18.77
N LEU A 108 7.55 -15.77 19.48
CA LEU A 108 8.02 -16.78 20.42
C LEU A 108 7.06 -16.94 21.62
N LEU A 109 6.51 -15.85 22.14
CA LEU A 109 5.52 -15.90 23.22
C LEU A 109 4.25 -16.65 22.78
N ASP A 110 3.77 -16.41 21.56
CA ASP A 110 2.58 -17.07 21.03
C ASP A 110 2.84 -18.59 20.85
N VAL A 111 4.04 -18.98 20.39
CA VAL A 111 4.46 -20.40 20.35
C VAL A 111 4.45 -21.04 21.73
N LEU A 112 5.01 -20.37 22.75
CA LEU A 112 5.02 -20.88 24.13
C LEU A 112 3.61 -21.00 24.73
N ARG A 113 2.66 -20.18 24.27
CA ARG A 113 1.25 -20.23 24.66
C ARG A 113 0.44 -21.23 23.84
N GLY A 114 1.02 -21.81 22.78
CA GLY A 114 0.29 -22.66 21.84
C GLY A 114 -0.75 -21.90 21.01
N ASP A 115 -0.54 -20.60 20.79
CA ASP A 115 -1.41 -19.75 19.97
C ASP A 115 -0.85 -19.62 18.54
N PRO A 116 -1.52 -20.21 17.53
CA PRO A 116 -1.04 -20.17 16.15
C PRO A 116 -1.49 -18.91 15.38
N ALA A 117 -2.15 -17.92 16.01
CA ALA A 117 -2.78 -16.79 15.32
C ALA A 117 -1.84 -15.97 14.41
N LEU A 118 -0.55 -15.88 14.73
CA LEU A 118 0.45 -15.17 13.93
C LEU A 118 1.36 -16.11 13.10
N SER A 119 0.99 -17.39 13.02
CA SER A 119 1.73 -18.39 12.24
C SER A 119 1.08 -18.63 10.89
N ILE A 120 1.90 -18.85 9.87
CA ILE A 120 1.44 -19.22 8.52
C ILE A 120 1.15 -20.72 8.52
N ARG A 121 -0.05 -21.10 8.06
CA ARG A 121 -0.42 -22.51 7.93
C ARG A 121 0.21 -23.14 6.69
N GLY A 122 0.38 -24.47 6.68
CA GLY A 122 1.01 -25.17 5.56
C GLY A 122 0.27 -25.00 4.24
N ASP A 123 -1.06 -25.08 4.26
CA ASP A 123 -1.94 -24.83 3.11
C ASP A 123 -1.81 -23.39 2.60
N GLU A 124 -1.76 -22.40 3.50
CA GLU A 124 -1.55 -21.00 3.14
C GLU A 124 -0.20 -20.78 2.43
N ALA A 125 0.86 -21.43 2.90
CA ALA A 125 2.18 -21.35 2.26
C ALA A 125 2.18 -21.97 0.85
N GLU A 126 1.50 -23.11 0.65
CA GLU A 126 1.35 -23.74 -0.66
C GLU A 126 0.58 -22.86 -1.65
N GLU A 127 -0.50 -22.22 -1.21
CA GLU A 127 -1.26 -21.27 -2.03
C GLU A 127 -0.43 -20.03 -2.39
N ALA A 128 0.34 -19.49 -1.43
CA ALA A 128 1.23 -18.36 -1.69
C ALA A 128 2.25 -18.69 -2.79
N TRP A 129 2.85 -19.89 -2.73
CA TRP A 129 3.76 -20.37 -3.78
C TRP A 129 3.05 -20.53 -5.12
N ARG A 130 1.83 -21.08 -5.15
CA ARG A 130 1.07 -21.22 -6.39
C ARG A 130 0.78 -19.87 -7.07
N VAL A 131 0.59 -18.80 -6.29
CA VAL A 131 0.39 -17.45 -6.80
C VAL A 131 1.70 -16.84 -7.34
N VAL A 132 2.83 -17.07 -6.67
CA VAL A 132 4.13 -16.45 -7.01
C VAL A 132 4.85 -17.20 -8.14
N GLU A 133 4.71 -18.53 -8.20
CA GLU A 133 5.41 -19.40 -9.14
C GLU A 133 5.31 -18.94 -10.61
N PRO A 134 4.12 -18.62 -11.18
CA PRO A 134 4.03 -18.18 -12.57
C PRO A 134 4.81 -16.89 -12.87
N VAL A 135 4.97 -16.01 -11.88
CA VAL A 135 5.74 -14.77 -11.99
C VAL A 135 7.24 -15.09 -12.05
N LEU A 136 7.70 -15.97 -11.17
CA LEU A 136 9.10 -16.43 -11.15
C LEU A 136 9.45 -17.13 -12.47
N SER A 137 8.63 -18.08 -12.92
CA SER A 137 8.92 -18.79 -14.18
C SER A 137 8.88 -17.84 -15.39
N ALA A 138 8.07 -16.77 -15.36
CA ALA A 138 8.06 -15.76 -16.43
C ALA A 138 9.37 -14.94 -16.46
N TRP A 139 9.95 -14.62 -15.31
CA TRP A 139 11.26 -13.97 -15.22
C TRP A 139 12.39 -14.88 -15.67
N GLU A 140 12.39 -16.14 -15.27
CA GLU A 140 13.40 -17.13 -15.71
C GLU A 140 13.41 -17.30 -17.23
N ARG A 141 12.24 -17.26 -17.87
CA ARG A 141 12.10 -17.30 -19.33
C ARG A 141 12.32 -15.97 -20.04
N GLY A 142 12.61 -14.89 -19.30
CA GLY A 142 12.81 -13.55 -19.87
C GLY A 142 11.57 -12.95 -20.55
N LEU A 143 10.36 -13.39 -20.16
CA LEU A 143 9.10 -12.93 -20.78
C LEU A 143 8.71 -11.51 -20.37
N VAL A 144 9.29 -10.99 -19.28
CA VAL A 144 9.03 -9.65 -18.77
C VAL A 144 10.38 -8.93 -18.65
N PRO A 145 10.55 -7.73 -19.25
CA PRO A 145 11.80 -7.01 -19.14
C PRO A 145 12.04 -6.56 -17.69
N LEU A 146 13.31 -6.57 -17.28
CA LEU A 146 13.72 -5.93 -16.04
C LEU A 146 13.74 -4.41 -16.26
N GLU A 147 13.03 -3.68 -15.40
CA GLU A 147 13.08 -2.21 -15.41
C GLU A 147 14.16 -1.73 -14.44
N GLU A 148 14.89 -0.70 -14.85
CA GLU A 148 15.86 -0.01 -14.00
C GLU A 148 15.28 1.31 -13.49
N TYR A 149 15.75 1.75 -12.33
CA TYR A 149 15.38 3.04 -11.75
C TYR A 149 16.55 3.61 -10.93
N PRO A 150 16.76 4.93 -10.91
CA PRO A 150 17.81 5.52 -10.08
C PRO A 150 17.59 5.23 -8.59
N ALA A 151 18.66 4.95 -7.85
CA ALA A 151 18.59 4.88 -6.39
C ALA A 151 18.08 6.22 -5.82
N GLY A 152 17.16 6.13 -4.86
CA GLY A 152 16.46 7.29 -4.29
C GLY A 152 15.27 7.81 -5.11
N SER A 153 14.92 7.16 -6.22
CA SER A 153 13.68 7.46 -6.96
C SER A 153 12.49 6.66 -6.42
N ASP A 154 11.27 6.95 -6.90
CA ASP A 154 10.04 6.24 -6.53
C ASP A 154 9.85 4.87 -7.20
N GLY A 155 10.88 4.40 -7.90
CA GLY A 155 10.88 3.19 -8.69
C GLY A 155 10.74 3.45 -10.18
N PRO A 156 10.58 2.40 -10.99
CA PRO A 156 10.47 2.52 -12.44
C PRO A 156 9.15 3.17 -12.86
N PRO A 157 9.12 3.86 -14.01
CA PRO A 157 7.90 4.47 -14.52
C PRO A 157 6.80 3.41 -14.75
N PRO A 158 5.52 3.78 -14.60
CA PRO A 158 4.41 2.86 -14.83
C PRO A 158 4.37 2.37 -16.29
N ARG A 159 4.47 1.05 -16.50
CA ARG A 159 4.37 0.42 -17.84
C ARG A 159 3.02 0.61 -18.53
N HIS A 160 1.95 0.76 -17.75
CA HIS A 160 0.60 0.98 -18.25
C HIS A 160 0.03 2.24 -17.62
N ALA A 161 -0.53 3.13 -18.45
CA ALA A 161 -1.36 4.24 -18.01
C ALA A 161 -2.62 3.69 -17.35
N THR A 162 -2.50 3.33 -16.07
CA THR A 162 -3.67 3.36 -15.19
C THR A 162 -3.99 4.84 -15.01
N PRO A 163 -5.26 5.27 -15.00
CA PRO A 163 -5.58 6.65 -14.64
C PRO A 163 -5.03 6.89 -13.22
N GLU A 164 -3.83 7.46 -13.17
CA GLU A 164 -3.15 7.89 -11.97
C GLU A 164 -3.83 9.17 -11.53
N ARG A 165 -4.92 9.05 -10.77
CA ARG A 165 -5.36 10.17 -9.96
C ARG A 165 -4.42 10.25 -8.75
N ARG A 166 -3.24 10.83 -8.98
CA ARG A 166 -2.17 11.20 -8.04
C ARG A 166 -1.91 10.17 -6.92
N ASP A 167 -0.98 9.24 -7.16
CA ASP A 167 -0.32 8.46 -6.11
C ASP A 167 0.57 9.37 -5.18
N ASP A 168 0.73 10.66 -5.53
CA ASP A 168 1.73 11.60 -4.98
C ASP A 168 1.23 12.54 -3.89
N LEU A 169 0.10 12.26 -3.24
CA LEU A 169 -0.19 12.91 -1.96
C LEU A 169 0.43 12.06 -0.86
N LEU A 170 1.77 12.00 -0.89
CA LEU A 170 2.54 11.83 0.32
C LEU A 170 2.09 12.96 1.27
N HIS A 171 1.87 12.61 2.53
CA HIS A 171 1.91 13.59 3.61
C HIS A 171 3.20 14.39 3.44
N GLU A 172 3.11 15.59 2.87
CA GLU A 172 4.06 16.65 3.21
C GLU A 172 4.01 16.78 4.74
N GLU A 173 5.20 16.81 5.34
CA GLU A 173 5.45 17.08 6.75
C GLU A 173 4.66 18.31 7.27
N SER A 174 3.39 18.13 7.62
CA SER A 174 2.58 19.14 8.30
C SER A 174 2.43 18.84 9.80
N VAL A 175 3.26 17.96 10.35
CA VAL A 175 3.38 17.76 11.80
C VAL A 175 4.85 17.86 12.20
N MET A 176 5.49 19.01 11.92
CA MET A 176 6.68 19.53 12.64
C MET A 176 6.88 21.02 12.28
N ARG A 177 5.89 21.87 12.58
CA ARG A 177 6.10 23.32 12.75
C ARG A 177 5.03 23.86 13.68
N ALA A 178 5.13 23.45 14.93
CA ALA A 178 4.48 24.11 16.06
C ALA A 178 5.28 23.79 17.31
N GLU A 179 6.52 24.27 17.37
CA GLU A 179 7.17 24.85 18.55
C GLU A 179 8.21 25.87 18.06
#